data_AF-A0A8T5FEL8-F1
#
_entry.id   AF-A0A8T5FEL8-F1
#
_cell.length_a   1.000
_cell.length_b   1.000
_cell.length_c   1.000
_cell.angle_alpha   90.00
_cell.angle_beta   90.00
_cell.angle_gamma   90.00
#
_symmetry.space_group_name_H-M   'P 1'
#
loop_
_entity.id
_entity.type
_entity.pdbx_description
1 polymer ?
#
loop_
_entity_poly.entity_id
_entity_poly.type
_entity_poly.pdbx_seq_one_letter_code
_entity_poly.pdbx_strand_id
1 'polypeptide(L)'
;MKKEPTFPLTKKEKKEYKKKINDIRVEGFENAINQYGDDIGGNLGKALEDNLPKILPVVLERSAKWWINPDANTKITKLIKDGKLTNEELHSFAKSLVNTLRPLAGGTFEKLICDSLNQTFEIKKSALCAETKGKHRQIIIEKLANIQHDTNDVKPDIDVVVYDTKSDKILAVISCKTTFRERLMQTISWKNYFLSSNDKDIKKIKVFVVTAWETLEDNTVRKRTSVLDGVYVTNKNVKVGGNIKKFDSIYEDIKKLVKM
;
A
#
# COMPACT_ATOMS: atom_id res chain seq x y z
N MET A 1 -21.80 15.79 6.62
CA MET A 1 -21.35 15.64 8.03
C MET A 1 -20.91 14.18 8.26
N LYS A 2 -19.78 13.94 8.95
CA LYS A 2 -19.38 12.56 9.32
C LYS A 2 -20.28 12.12 10.49
N LYS A 3 -21.12 11.10 10.27
CA LYS A 3 -22.00 10.53 11.31
C LYS A 3 -21.16 9.84 12.37
N GLU A 4 -21.47 10.08 13.64
CA GLU A 4 -20.80 9.39 14.75
C GLU A 4 -21.27 7.94 14.86
N PRO A 5 -20.40 7.02 15.35
CA PRO A 5 -20.79 5.66 15.72
C PRO A 5 -22.08 5.59 16.53
N THR A 6 -22.96 4.63 16.22
CA THR A 6 -24.08 4.26 17.10
C THR A 6 -23.57 3.66 18.42
N PHE A 7 -22.49 2.87 18.35
CA PHE A 7 -21.85 2.23 19.51
C PHE A 7 -20.33 2.41 19.44
N PRO A 8 -19.78 3.55 19.92
CA PRO A 8 -18.36 3.85 19.77
C PRO A 8 -17.48 2.84 20.50
N LEU A 9 -16.55 2.21 19.78
CA LEU A 9 -15.51 1.40 20.42
C LEU A 9 -14.62 2.27 21.32
N THR A 10 -14.20 1.71 22.45
CA THR A 10 -13.18 2.28 23.31
C THR A 10 -11.81 2.33 22.60
N LYS A 11 -10.89 3.17 23.10
CA LYS A 11 -9.50 3.20 22.59
C LYS A 11 -8.83 1.83 22.68
N LYS A 12 -9.09 1.07 23.75
CA LYS A 12 -8.55 -0.28 23.98
C LYS A 12 -9.04 -1.27 22.93
N GLU A 13 -10.35 -1.33 22.69
CA GLU A 13 -10.93 -2.22 21.68
C GLU A 13 -10.44 -1.88 20.27
N LYS A 14 -10.33 -0.59 19.92
CA LYS A 14 -9.74 -0.16 18.64
C LYS A 14 -8.33 -0.74 18.45
N LYS A 15 -7.52 -0.71 19.51
CA LYS A 15 -6.14 -1.23 19.49
C LYS A 15 -6.13 -2.76 19.36
N GLU A 16 -7.00 -3.46 20.08
CA GLU A 16 -7.12 -4.93 20.02
C GLU A 16 -7.55 -5.43 18.65
N TYR A 17 -8.60 -4.86 18.05
CA TYR A 17 -9.01 -5.23 16.69
C TYR A 17 -7.91 -4.94 15.67
N LYS A 18 -7.23 -3.79 15.80
CA LYS A 18 -6.10 -3.45 14.93
C LYS A 18 -4.98 -4.48 15.05
N LYS A 19 -4.68 -4.93 16.28
CA LYS A 19 -3.67 -5.96 16.54
C LYS A 19 -4.08 -7.29 15.91
N LYS A 20 -5.28 -7.81 16.20
CA LYS A 20 -5.79 -9.08 15.63
C LYS A 20 -5.70 -9.11 14.10
N ILE A 21 -6.16 -8.03 13.44
CA ILE A 21 -6.11 -7.92 11.98
C ILE A 21 -4.65 -7.91 11.49
N ASN A 22 -3.74 -7.23 12.20
CA ASN A 22 -2.33 -7.18 11.85
C ASN A 22 -1.64 -8.55 12.01
N ASP A 23 -1.95 -9.27 13.09
CA ASP A 23 -1.35 -10.59 13.36
C ASP A 23 -1.74 -11.59 12.27
N ILE A 24 -3.03 -11.64 11.88
CA ILE A 24 -3.51 -12.47 10.75
C ILE A 24 -2.77 -12.14 9.44
N ARG A 25 -2.48 -10.85 9.21
CA ARG A 25 -1.76 -10.40 8.01
C ARG A 25 -0.30 -10.80 8.01
N VAL A 26 0.37 -10.67 9.17
CA VAL A 26 1.78 -11.07 9.32
C VAL A 26 1.91 -12.57 9.10
N GLU A 27 1.09 -13.37 9.78
CA GLU A 27 1.07 -14.83 9.61
C GLU A 27 0.75 -15.22 8.16
N GLY A 28 -0.28 -14.59 7.58
CA GLY A 28 -0.65 -14.78 6.18
C GLY A 28 0.47 -14.47 5.19
N PHE A 29 1.30 -13.48 5.52
CA PHE A 29 2.44 -13.10 4.71
C PHE A 29 3.63 -14.04 4.88
N GLU A 30 3.96 -14.43 6.11
CA GLU A 30 5.01 -15.42 6.38
C GLU A 30 4.69 -16.73 5.65
N ASN A 31 3.43 -17.16 5.68
CA ASN A 31 2.97 -18.32 4.91
C ASN A 31 3.15 -18.13 3.40
N ALA A 32 2.82 -16.95 2.87
CA ALA A 32 2.99 -16.67 1.45
C ALA A 32 4.48 -16.62 1.05
N ILE A 33 5.34 -16.01 1.86
CA ILE A 33 6.80 -16.04 1.68
C ILE A 33 7.29 -17.48 1.63
N ASN A 34 6.89 -18.30 2.61
CA ASN A 34 7.31 -19.70 2.67
C ASN A 34 6.81 -20.51 1.47
N GLN A 35 5.61 -20.20 0.97
CA GLN A 35 5.01 -20.88 -0.17
C GLN A 35 5.66 -20.48 -1.51
N TYR A 36 5.86 -19.18 -1.75
CA TYR A 36 6.23 -18.65 -3.06
C TYR A 36 7.72 -18.33 -3.19
N GLY A 37 8.46 -18.19 -2.09
CA GLY A 37 9.90 -17.90 -2.09
C GLY A 37 10.24 -16.68 -2.96
N ASP A 38 11.17 -16.86 -3.91
CA ASP A 38 11.59 -15.86 -4.90
C ASP A 38 10.44 -15.32 -5.77
N ASP A 39 9.36 -16.08 -5.96
CA ASP A 39 8.20 -15.71 -6.79
C ASP A 39 7.10 -14.99 -6.00
N ILE A 40 7.36 -14.63 -4.73
CA ILE A 40 6.36 -13.92 -3.91
C ILE A 40 5.86 -12.64 -4.60
N GLY A 41 6.72 -11.96 -5.34
CA GLY A 41 6.40 -10.71 -6.01
C GLY A 41 5.18 -10.77 -6.95
N GLY A 42 5.13 -11.77 -7.81
CA GLY A 42 4.04 -12.04 -8.75
C GLY A 42 2.82 -12.69 -8.11
N ASN A 43 2.95 -13.12 -6.86
CA ASN A 43 1.90 -13.76 -6.07
C ASN A 43 1.39 -12.89 -4.92
N LEU A 44 1.93 -11.68 -4.72
CA LEU A 44 1.51 -10.74 -3.67
C LEU A 44 0.01 -10.43 -3.71
N GLY A 45 -0.57 -10.24 -4.90
CA GLY A 45 -2.02 -10.03 -5.04
C GLY A 45 -2.82 -11.24 -4.56
N LYS A 46 -2.40 -12.45 -4.93
CA LYS A 46 -3.01 -13.70 -4.49
C LYS A 46 -2.84 -13.94 -2.98
N ALA A 47 -1.66 -13.67 -2.44
CA ALA A 47 -1.40 -13.74 -1.01
C ALA A 47 -2.30 -12.78 -0.21
N LEU A 48 -2.58 -11.59 -0.75
CA LEU A 48 -3.55 -10.66 -0.14
C LEU A 48 -4.98 -11.21 -0.22
N GLU A 49 -5.36 -11.82 -1.33
CA GLU A 49 -6.69 -12.43 -1.51
C GLU A 49 -6.91 -13.63 -0.57
N ASP A 50 -5.94 -14.53 -0.48
CA ASP A 50 -6.01 -15.75 0.34
C ASP A 50 -6.15 -15.43 1.85
N ASN A 51 -5.77 -14.21 2.27
CA ASN A 51 -5.91 -13.74 3.65
C ASN A 51 -7.27 -13.08 3.95
N LEU A 52 -8.03 -12.67 2.93
CA LEU A 52 -9.34 -12.02 3.11
C LEU A 52 -10.32 -12.88 3.94
N PRO A 53 -10.48 -14.20 3.70
CA PRO A 53 -11.41 -15.03 4.47
C PRO A 53 -11.10 -15.08 5.96
N LYS A 54 -9.81 -15.00 6.35
CA LYS A 54 -9.38 -14.97 7.77
C LYS A 54 -9.63 -13.62 8.43
N ILE A 55 -9.47 -12.53 7.68
CA ILE A 55 -9.66 -11.16 8.18
C ILE A 55 -11.16 -10.81 8.29
N LEU A 56 -11.98 -11.32 7.37
CA LEU A 56 -13.38 -10.94 7.21
C LEU A 56 -14.21 -11.13 8.51
N PRO A 57 -14.13 -12.24 9.26
CA PRO A 57 -14.85 -12.42 10.52
C PRO A 57 -14.51 -11.34 11.56
N VAL A 58 -13.22 -11.03 11.74
CA VAL A 58 -12.75 -10.03 12.71
C VAL A 58 -13.24 -8.63 12.33
N VAL A 59 -13.27 -8.32 11.03
CA VAL A 59 -13.78 -7.04 10.54
C VAL A 59 -15.29 -6.95 10.69
N LEU A 60 -16.02 -8.03 10.38
CA LEU A 60 -17.47 -8.10 10.56
C LEU A 60 -17.85 -7.88 12.02
N GLU A 61 -17.20 -8.58 12.95
CA GLU A 61 -17.39 -8.42 14.39
C GLU A 61 -17.15 -6.97 14.82
N ARG A 62 -16.02 -6.38 14.40
CA ARG A 62 -15.68 -4.98 14.71
C ARG A 62 -16.74 -4.02 14.19
N SER A 63 -17.13 -4.14 12.93
CA SER A 63 -18.09 -3.24 12.30
C SER A 63 -19.49 -3.38 12.89
N ALA A 64 -19.90 -4.61 13.24
CA ALA A 64 -21.16 -4.87 13.90
C ALA A 64 -21.20 -4.25 15.31
N LYS A 65 -20.11 -4.42 16.08
CA LYS A 65 -20.00 -3.79 17.40
C LYS A 65 -19.99 -2.27 17.35
N TRP A 66 -19.50 -1.68 16.26
CA TRP A 66 -19.39 -0.22 16.08
C TRP A 66 -20.71 0.45 15.66
N TRP A 67 -21.51 -0.24 14.83
CA TRP A 67 -22.67 0.36 14.17
C TRP A 67 -24.01 -0.29 14.51
N ILE A 68 -24.02 -1.53 14.98
CA ILE A 68 -25.23 -2.35 15.10
C ILE A 68 -25.57 -2.68 16.56
N ASN A 69 -24.70 -3.37 17.33
CA ASN A 69 -24.76 -3.63 18.79
C ASN A 69 -23.75 -4.77 19.16
N PRO A 70 -23.10 -4.75 20.34
CA PRO A 70 -22.15 -5.79 20.82
C PRO A 70 -22.65 -7.25 20.90
N ASP A 71 -23.96 -7.52 21.01
CA ASP A 71 -24.47 -8.91 21.16
C ASP A 71 -24.62 -9.68 19.82
N ALA A 72 -23.98 -9.23 18.75
CA ALA A 72 -24.35 -9.59 17.38
C ALA A 72 -23.41 -10.60 16.66
N ASN A 73 -22.87 -11.60 17.36
CA ASN A 73 -22.12 -12.69 16.68
C ASN A 73 -22.98 -13.85 16.13
N THR A 74 -24.31 -13.80 16.28
CA THR A 74 -25.26 -14.68 15.57
C THR A 74 -26.47 -13.93 15.02
N LYS A 75 -26.57 -12.61 15.26
CA LYS A 75 -27.77 -11.81 15.01
C LYS A 75 -27.75 -11.03 13.70
N ILE A 76 -26.63 -10.80 13.02
CA ILE A 76 -26.63 -9.92 11.82
C ILE A 76 -27.53 -10.47 10.70
N THR A 77 -27.37 -11.74 10.33
CA THR A 77 -28.21 -12.38 9.32
C THR A 77 -29.68 -12.43 9.74
N LYS A 78 -29.95 -12.61 11.05
CA LYS A 78 -31.31 -12.62 11.60
C LYS A 78 -31.92 -11.21 11.69
N LEU A 79 -31.15 -10.19 12.02
CA LEU A 79 -31.57 -8.78 12.08
C LEU A 79 -31.84 -8.21 10.67
N ILE A 80 -31.04 -8.63 9.68
CA ILE A 80 -31.29 -8.34 8.26
C ILE A 80 -32.59 -9.02 7.80
N LYS A 81 -32.78 -10.30 8.12
CA LYS A 81 -34.00 -11.06 7.78
C LYS A 81 -35.25 -10.56 8.52
N ASP A 82 -35.12 -10.14 9.77
CA ASP A 82 -36.21 -9.66 10.61
C ASP A 82 -36.56 -8.17 10.34
N GLY A 83 -35.85 -7.47 9.44
CA GLY A 83 -36.09 -6.07 9.10
C GLY A 83 -35.82 -5.07 10.23
N LYS A 84 -35.05 -5.48 11.25
CA LYS A 84 -34.81 -4.69 12.48
C LYS A 84 -33.69 -3.65 12.36
N LEU A 85 -32.98 -3.65 11.22
CA LEU A 85 -31.95 -2.66 10.92
C LEU A 85 -32.52 -1.60 10.01
N THR A 86 -32.25 -0.35 10.34
CA THR A 86 -32.55 0.76 9.42
C THR A 86 -31.66 0.69 8.19
N ASN A 87 -32.15 1.20 7.05
CA ASN A 87 -31.36 1.32 5.82
C ASN A 87 -30.04 2.10 6.05
N GLU A 88 -30.03 3.02 7.01
CA GLU A 88 -28.86 3.83 7.36
C GLU A 88 -27.79 3.04 8.13
N GLU A 89 -28.20 2.18 9.07
CA GLU A 89 -27.30 1.29 9.80
C GLU A 89 -26.67 0.27 8.84
N LEU A 90 -27.47 -0.28 7.92
CA LEU A 90 -26.99 -1.17 6.87
C LEU A 90 -25.95 -0.48 5.97
N HIS A 91 -26.24 0.75 5.52
CA HIS A 91 -25.31 1.51 4.71
C HIS A 91 -24.00 1.83 5.45
N SER A 92 -24.09 2.25 6.71
CA SER A 92 -22.92 2.60 7.54
C SER A 92 -22.08 1.36 7.87
N PHE A 93 -22.73 0.24 8.18
CA PHE A 93 -22.09 -1.05 8.37
C PHE A 93 -21.35 -1.51 7.12
N ALA A 94 -22.01 -1.53 5.95
CA ALA A 94 -21.39 -1.91 4.68
C ALA A 94 -20.21 -1.00 4.33
N LYS A 95 -20.37 0.32 4.50
CA LYS A 95 -19.30 1.29 4.28
C LYS A 95 -18.12 1.07 5.22
N SER A 96 -18.37 0.78 6.51
CA SER A 96 -17.31 0.48 7.48
C SER A 96 -16.60 -0.84 7.19
N LEU A 97 -17.34 -1.86 6.78
CA LEU A 97 -16.82 -3.16 6.38
C LEU A 97 -15.88 -2.99 5.18
N VAL A 98 -16.37 -2.37 4.10
CA VAL A 98 -15.57 -2.04 2.92
C VAL A 98 -14.37 -1.19 3.29
N ASN A 99 -14.54 -0.16 4.13
CA ASN A 99 -13.43 0.70 4.59
C ASN A 99 -12.44 0.01 5.53
N THR A 100 -12.76 -1.15 6.11
CA THR A 100 -11.86 -1.91 7.00
C THR A 100 -11.24 -3.12 6.29
N LEU A 101 -11.89 -3.62 5.25
CA LEU A 101 -11.27 -4.50 4.26
C LEU A 101 -10.30 -3.70 3.36
N ARG A 102 -10.63 -2.43 3.06
CA ARG A 102 -9.78 -1.51 2.30
C ARG A 102 -8.37 -1.38 2.88
N PRO A 103 -8.11 -1.33 4.21
CA PRO A 103 -6.78 -1.28 4.81
C PRO A 103 -6.02 -2.61 4.80
N LEU A 104 -6.27 -3.50 3.84
CA LEU A 104 -5.15 -4.09 3.08
C LEU A 104 -4.31 -2.97 2.37
N ALA A 105 -4.80 -1.73 2.33
CA ALA A 105 -4.22 -0.52 1.76
C ALA A 105 -3.52 0.41 2.77
N GLY A 106 -2.40 0.95 2.32
CA GLY A 106 -1.51 1.84 3.04
C GLY A 106 -0.41 1.04 3.71
N GLY A 107 -0.18 1.29 5.01
CA GLY A 107 0.99 0.76 5.73
C GLY A 107 1.22 -0.76 5.68
N THR A 108 0.18 -1.60 5.58
CA THR A 108 0.39 -3.04 5.40
C THR A 108 0.96 -3.36 4.01
N PHE A 109 0.40 -2.76 2.97
CA PHE A 109 0.90 -2.95 1.60
C PHE A 109 2.31 -2.37 1.45
N GLU A 110 2.57 -1.20 2.05
CA GLU A 110 3.91 -0.59 2.08
C GLU A 110 4.94 -1.51 2.74
N LYS A 111 4.63 -2.03 3.94
CA LYS A 111 5.49 -2.99 4.65
C LYS A 111 5.69 -4.26 3.83
N LEU A 112 4.64 -4.76 3.21
CA LEU A 112 4.67 -5.96 2.38
C LEU A 112 5.62 -5.80 1.18
N ILE A 113 5.52 -4.69 0.46
CA ILE A 113 6.44 -4.36 -0.64
C ILE A 113 7.87 -4.22 -0.12
N CYS A 114 8.06 -3.54 1.00
CA CYS A 114 9.37 -3.35 1.62
C CYS A 114 10.03 -4.68 2.02
N ASP A 115 9.29 -5.55 2.70
CA ASP A 115 9.77 -6.85 3.16
C ASP A 115 10.07 -7.77 1.98
N SER A 116 9.20 -7.80 0.96
CA SER A 116 9.41 -8.59 -0.26
C SER A 116 10.64 -8.12 -1.05
N LEU A 117 10.89 -6.81 -1.12
CA LEU A 117 12.12 -6.26 -1.72
C LEU A 117 13.35 -6.69 -0.93
N ASN A 118 13.35 -6.52 0.40
CA ASN A 118 14.49 -6.89 1.25
C ASN A 118 14.81 -8.38 1.18
N GLN A 119 13.77 -9.24 1.18
CA GLN A 119 13.96 -10.67 0.97
C GLN A 119 14.59 -10.95 -0.39
N THR A 120 14.11 -10.31 -1.45
CA THR A 120 14.70 -10.44 -2.79
C THR A 120 16.17 -9.98 -2.79
N PHE A 121 16.48 -8.87 -2.13
CA PHE A 121 17.83 -8.34 -2.03
C PHE A 121 18.77 -9.29 -1.30
N GLU A 122 18.30 -9.91 -0.21
CA GLU A 122 19.03 -10.92 0.55
C GLU A 122 19.31 -12.17 -0.28
N ILE A 123 18.28 -12.74 -0.91
CA ILE A 123 18.38 -13.93 -1.76
C ILE A 123 19.35 -13.70 -2.92
N LYS A 124 19.27 -12.52 -3.56
CA LYS A 124 20.17 -12.13 -4.65
C LYS A 124 21.54 -11.63 -4.16
N LYS A 125 21.80 -11.64 -2.84
CA LYS A 125 23.04 -11.16 -2.20
C LYS A 125 23.45 -9.76 -2.66
N SER A 126 22.47 -8.88 -2.84
CA SER A 126 22.69 -7.50 -3.28
C SER A 126 22.90 -6.58 -2.10
N ALA A 127 23.73 -5.54 -2.28
CA ALA A 127 23.94 -4.48 -1.29
C ALA A 127 22.81 -3.44 -1.31
N LEU A 128 21.56 -3.90 -1.46
CA LEU A 128 20.39 -3.04 -1.52
C LEU A 128 19.57 -3.21 -0.25
N CYS A 129 18.94 -2.13 0.18
CA CYS A 129 18.01 -2.14 1.29
C CYS A 129 16.79 -1.27 0.96
N ALA A 130 15.62 -1.69 1.42
CA ALA A 130 14.37 -0.97 1.37
C ALA A 130 13.92 -0.61 2.80
N GLU A 131 13.45 0.62 3.00
CA GLU A 131 12.90 1.08 4.28
C GLU A 131 11.57 1.82 4.12
N THR A 132 10.60 1.52 4.99
CA THR A 132 9.35 2.31 5.13
C THR A 132 9.50 3.47 6.11
N LYS A 133 10.52 3.39 6.97
CA LYS A 133 10.87 4.36 8.01
C LYS A 133 12.38 4.30 8.20
N GLY A 134 13.01 5.47 8.32
CA GLY A 134 14.44 5.55 8.55
C GLY A 134 15.01 6.90 8.15
N LYS A 135 16.34 7.01 8.25
CA LYS A 135 17.07 8.26 8.03
C LYS A 135 16.96 8.71 6.57
N HIS A 136 17.01 7.78 5.60
CA HIS A 136 17.01 8.12 4.18
C HIS A 136 15.66 8.69 3.78
N ARG A 137 14.57 8.09 4.27
CA ARG A 137 13.23 8.63 4.06
C ARG A 137 13.06 10.03 4.66
N GLN A 138 13.61 10.26 5.85
CA GLN A 138 13.53 11.57 6.50
C GLN A 138 14.31 12.64 5.70
N ILE A 139 15.52 12.31 5.24
CA ILE A 139 16.35 13.18 4.40
C ILE A 139 15.61 13.61 3.13
N ILE A 140 14.95 12.68 2.43
CA ILE A 140 14.19 13.04 1.22
C ILE A 140 13.01 13.95 1.55
N ILE A 141 12.26 13.64 2.62
CA ILE A 141 11.10 14.44 3.01
C ILE A 141 11.51 15.89 3.32
N GLU A 142 12.59 16.07 4.06
CA GLU A 142 13.13 17.40 4.41
C GLU A 142 13.60 18.15 3.16
N LYS A 143 14.36 17.48 2.29
CA LYS A 143 14.83 18.09 1.03
C LYS A 143 13.68 18.50 0.10
N LEU A 144 12.60 17.72 0.06
CA LEU A 144 11.43 18.01 -0.78
C LEU A 144 10.52 19.09 -0.18
N ALA A 145 10.42 19.18 1.15
CA ALA A 145 9.65 20.24 1.82
C ALA A 145 10.15 21.63 1.43
N ASN A 146 11.46 21.79 1.27
CA ASN A 146 12.10 23.03 0.82
C ASN A 146 11.83 23.39 -0.66
N ILE A 147 11.23 22.49 -1.45
CA ILE A 147 10.89 22.74 -2.86
C ILE A 147 9.43 23.20 -2.98
N GLN A 148 8.58 22.81 -2.04
CA GLN A 148 7.13 22.97 -2.10
C GLN A 148 6.61 24.29 -1.52
N HIS A 149 7.46 25.33 -1.38
CA HIS A 149 7.19 26.57 -0.64
C HIS A 149 5.89 27.34 -0.99
N ASP A 150 5.10 26.93 -1.98
CA ASP A 150 3.92 27.65 -2.48
C ASP A 150 2.62 26.82 -2.59
N THR A 151 2.57 25.56 -2.11
CA THR A 151 1.33 24.76 -2.16
C THR A 151 1.10 23.94 -0.90
N ASN A 152 0.04 24.29 -0.16
CA ASN A 152 -0.59 23.58 0.97
C ASN A 152 0.07 22.25 1.37
N ASP A 153 0.63 22.15 2.58
CA ASP A 153 0.91 20.98 3.46
C ASP A 153 0.73 19.52 2.95
N VAL A 154 1.00 19.23 1.67
CA VAL A 154 0.90 17.89 1.12
C VAL A 154 2.23 17.21 1.40
N LYS A 155 2.20 16.13 2.17
CA LYS A 155 3.38 15.31 2.45
C LYS A 155 3.86 14.60 1.16
N PRO A 156 5.19 14.44 0.96
CA PRO A 156 5.74 13.57 -0.07
C PRO A 156 5.10 12.19 -0.08
N ASP A 157 4.65 11.78 -1.27
CA ASP A 157 4.03 10.47 -1.53
C ASP A 157 5.13 9.39 -1.62
N ILE A 158 5.84 9.22 -0.51
CA ILE A 158 7.01 8.35 -0.35
C ILE A 158 6.72 7.35 0.76
N ASP A 159 6.49 6.11 0.34
CA ASP A 159 6.14 5.02 1.23
C ASP A 159 7.34 4.13 1.52
N VAL A 160 8.13 3.79 0.50
CA VAL A 160 9.36 3.01 0.62
C VAL A 160 10.52 3.75 -0.05
N VAL A 161 11.68 3.74 0.59
CA VAL A 161 12.95 4.23 0.03
C VAL A 161 13.87 3.05 -0.22
N VAL A 162 14.51 3.03 -1.38
CA VAL A 162 15.53 2.03 -1.73
C VAL A 162 16.89 2.71 -1.86
N TYR A 163 17.89 2.15 -1.18
CA TYR A 163 19.25 2.68 -1.16
C TYR A 163 20.30 1.57 -1.29
N ASP A 164 21.49 1.94 -1.74
CA ASP A 164 22.67 1.07 -1.74
C ASP A 164 23.37 1.18 -0.38
N THR A 165 23.54 0.05 0.30
CA THR A 165 24.15 -0.01 1.63
C THR A 165 25.66 0.22 1.60
N LYS A 166 26.32 0.05 0.44
CA LYS A 166 27.77 0.29 0.31
C LYS A 166 28.09 1.78 0.18
N SER A 167 27.30 2.51 -0.60
CA SER A 167 27.51 3.94 -0.87
C SER A 167 26.63 4.86 -0.03
N ASP A 168 25.67 4.32 0.73
CA ASP A 168 24.60 5.06 1.43
C ASP A 168 23.75 5.94 0.49
N LYS A 169 23.82 5.69 -0.83
CA LYS A 169 23.14 6.47 -1.87
C LYS A 169 21.70 6.02 -2.04
N ILE A 170 20.79 6.99 -2.01
CA ILE A 170 19.37 6.77 -2.32
C ILE A 170 19.19 6.62 -3.83
N LEU A 171 18.55 5.53 -4.25
CA LEU A 171 18.39 5.18 -5.66
C LEU A 171 16.97 5.43 -6.16
N ALA A 172 15.98 5.06 -5.36
CA ALA A 172 14.57 5.15 -5.73
C ALA A 172 13.68 5.42 -4.52
N VAL A 173 12.55 6.06 -4.80
CA VAL A 173 11.38 6.10 -3.91
C VAL A 173 10.24 5.33 -4.57
N ILE A 174 9.46 4.66 -3.75
CA ILE A 174 8.30 3.88 -4.18
C ILE A 174 7.07 4.41 -3.47
N SER A 175 6.05 4.75 -4.25
CA SER A 175 4.71 4.99 -3.75
C SER A 175 3.86 3.73 -3.92
N CYS A 176 3.25 3.27 -2.83
CA CYS A 176 2.49 2.03 -2.76
C CYS A 176 1.00 2.33 -2.79
N LYS A 177 0.33 1.94 -3.87
CA LYS A 177 -1.10 2.21 -4.08
C LYS A 177 -1.83 0.91 -4.36
N THR A 178 -2.70 0.48 -3.45
CA THR A 178 -3.57 -0.67 -3.77
C THR A 178 -4.41 -0.44 -5.04
N THR A 179 -4.89 0.78 -5.25
CA THR A 179 -5.58 1.25 -6.48
C THR A 179 -5.17 2.68 -6.81
N PHE A 180 -5.12 3.08 -8.08
CA PHE A 180 -4.66 4.39 -8.52
C PHE A 180 -5.63 5.53 -8.20
N ARG A 181 -6.90 5.43 -8.61
CA ARG A 181 -7.91 6.50 -8.46
C ARG A 181 -7.31 7.91 -8.69
N GLU A 182 -7.73 8.91 -7.93
CA GLU A 182 -7.13 10.27 -7.93
C GLU A 182 -5.70 10.32 -7.38
N ARG A 183 -5.27 9.29 -6.64
CA ARG A 183 -4.00 9.26 -5.92
C ARG A 183 -2.78 9.08 -6.82
N LEU A 184 -2.96 8.59 -8.05
CA LEU A 184 -1.89 8.54 -9.05
C LEU A 184 -1.37 9.95 -9.39
N MET A 185 -2.26 10.93 -9.45
CA MET A 185 -1.87 12.31 -9.75
C MET A 185 -0.98 12.90 -8.67
N GLN A 186 -1.16 12.49 -7.41
CA GLN A 186 -0.28 12.93 -6.31
C GLN A 186 1.15 12.43 -6.54
N THR A 187 1.33 11.16 -6.92
CA THR A 187 2.66 10.63 -7.21
C THR A 187 3.30 11.30 -8.42
N ILE A 188 2.51 11.58 -9.47
CA ILE A 188 2.99 12.30 -10.66
C ILE A 188 3.44 13.72 -10.30
N SER A 189 2.67 14.45 -9.49
CA SER A 189 3.07 15.77 -9.00
C SER A 189 4.39 15.69 -8.25
N TRP A 190 4.57 14.68 -7.39
CA TRP A 190 5.84 14.45 -6.70
C TRP A 190 7.00 14.18 -7.66
N LYS A 191 6.82 13.33 -8.68
CA LYS A 191 7.86 13.12 -9.71
C LYS A 191 8.32 14.44 -10.34
N ASN A 192 7.39 15.37 -10.60
CA ASN A 192 7.76 16.68 -11.12
C ASN A 192 8.57 17.50 -10.11
N TYR A 193 8.23 17.48 -8.81
CA TYR A 193 9.04 18.12 -7.78
C TYR A 193 10.46 17.54 -7.68
N PHE A 194 10.62 16.22 -7.79
CA PHE A 194 11.95 15.59 -7.87
C PHE A 194 12.75 16.13 -9.08
N LEU A 195 12.12 16.24 -10.25
CA LEU A 195 12.78 16.71 -11.48
C LEU A 195 13.14 18.21 -11.45
N SER A 196 12.31 19.01 -10.78
CA SER A 196 12.48 20.45 -10.61
C SER A 196 13.44 20.82 -9.47
N SER A 197 13.92 19.84 -8.70
CA SER A 197 14.89 20.09 -7.65
C SER A 197 16.21 20.63 -8.20
N ASN A 198 16.76 21.65 -7.53
CA ASN A 198 18.12 22.14 -7.77
C ASN A 198 19.19 21.20 -7.18
N ASP A 199 18.80 20.27 -6.30
CA ASP A 199 19.68 19.23 -5.77
C ASP A 199 19.82 18.10 -6.81
N LYS A 200 21.05 17.93 -7.33
CA LYS A 200 21.36 16.90 -8.34
C LYS A 200 21.13 15.48 -7.84
N ASP A 201 21.27 15.23 -6.54
CA ASP A 201 21.05 13.91 -5.96
C ASP A 201 19.56 13.61 -5.91
N ILE A 202 18.73 14.58 -5.50
CA ILE A 202 17.27 14.44 -5.53
C ILE A 202 16.76 14.21 -6.96
N LYS A 203 17.26 14.98 -7.93
CA LYS A 203 16.84 14.87 -9.34
C LYS A 203 17.13 13.50 -9.98
N LYS A 204 18.16 12.79 -9.48
CA LYS A 204 18.54 11.45 -9.97
C LYS A 204 17.70 10.33 -9.37
N ILE A 205 17.04 10.55 -8.23
CA ILE A 205 16.20 9.54 -7.58
C ILE A 205 15.06 9.14 -8.51
N LYS A 206 14.89 7.83 -8.68
CA LYS A 206 13.80 7.26 -9.46
C LYS A 206 12.51 7.24 -8.65
N VAL A 207 11.39 7.61 -9.27
CA VAL A 207 10.07 7.56 -8.65
C VAL A 207 9.29 6.42 -9.29
N PHE A 208 9.09 5.39 -8.49
CA PHE A 208 8.33 4.21 -8.86
C PHE A 208 6.97 4.20 -8.18
N VAL A 209 6.04 3.50 -8.80
CA VAL A 209 4.76 3.15 -8.19
C VAL A 209 4.62 1.64 -8.17
N VAL A 210 4.18 1.11 -7.03
CA VAL A 210 3.77 -0.30 -6.91
C VAL A 210 2.27 -0.36 -6.65
N THR A 211 1.57 -1.24 -7.36
CA THR A 211 0.12 -1.42 -7.18
C THR A 211 -0.36 -2.85 -7.14
N ALA A 212 -1.40 -3.06 -6.34
CA ALA A 212 -1.91 -4.39 -6.03
C ALA A 212 -2.91 -4.89 -7.08
N TRP A 213 -3.89 -4.06 -7.45
CA TRP A 213 -5.12 -4.52 -8.12
C TRP A 213 -5.30 -3.99 -9.54
N GLU A 214 -4.55 -2.98 -9.96
CA GLU A 214 -4.73 -2.39 -11.29
C GLU A 214 -4.40 -3.41 -12.40
N THR A 215 -5.26 -3.52 -13.40
CA THR A 215 -4.99 -4.30 -14.63
C THR A 215 -4.37 -3.43 -15.73
N LEU A 216 -4.54 -2.11 -15.62
CA LEU A 216 -4.04 -1.09 -16.55
C LEU A 216 -4.48 -1.32 -18.00
N GLU A 217 -5.74 -1.72 -18.18
CA GLU A 217 -6.39 -1.81 -19.49
C GLU A 217 -6.79 -0.43 -20.05
N ASP A 218 -7.13 0.51 -19.18
CA ASP A 218 -7.51 1.88 -19.55
C ASP A 218 -6.30 2.67 -20.08
N ASN A 219 -6.34 3.00 -21.37
CA ASN A 219 -5.30 3.78 -22.04
C ASN A 219 -5.05 5.17 -21.42
N THR A 220 -6.06 5.79 -20.82
CA THR A 220 -5.92 7.08 -20.13
C THR A 220 -5.02 6.95 -18.91
N VAL A 221 -5.24 5.92 -18.10
CA VAL A 221 -4.43 5.63 -16.93
C VAL A 221 -3.00 5.28 -17.36
N ARG A 222 -2.83 4.46 -18.41
CA ARG A 222 -1.51 4.11 -18.96
C ARG A 222 -0.72 5.33 -19.45
N LYS A 223 -1.39 6.27 -20.14
CA LYS A 223 -0.78 7.53 -20.57
C LYS A 223 -0.33 8.39 -19.39
N ARG A 224 -1.09 8.43 -18.30
CA ARG A 224 -0.69 9.17 -17.09
C ARG A 224 0.51 8.52 -16.41
N THR A 225 0.54 7.19 -16.34
CA THR A 225 1.65 6.48 -15.72
C THR A 225 2.97 6.64 -16.45
N SER A 226 2.99 6.97 -17.75
CA SER A 226 4.23 7.04 -18.55
C SER A 226 5.22 8.12 -18.08
N VAL A 227 4.78 9.06 -17.23
CA VAL A 227 5.63 10.10 -16.63
C VAL A 227 6.51 9.56 -15.50
N LEU A 228 6.11 8.43 -14.90
CA LEU A 228 6.84 7.78 -13.81
C LEU A 228 8.04 6.99 -14.36
N ASP A 229 9.08 6.78 -13.55
CA ASP A 229 10.24 6.00 -13.99
C ASP A 229 9.94 4.49 -14.09
N GLY A 230 8.87 4.03 -13.43
CA GLY A 230 8.45 2.63 -13.44
C GLY A 230 7.14 2.42 -12.70
N VAL A 231 6.28 1.57 -13.24
CA VAL A 231 5.03 1.14 -12.63
C VAL A 231 5.01 -0.37 -12.53
N TYR A 232 4.98 -0.86 -11.30
CA TYR A 232 5.10 -2.28 -10.99
C TYR A 232 3.79 -2.79 -10.41
N VAL A 233 3.32 -3.90 -10.96
CA VAL A 233 1.99 -4.41 -10.67
C VAL A 233 2.08 -5.84 -10.17
N THR A 234 1.43 -6.13 -9.04
CA THR A 234 1.35 -7.49 -8.49
C THR A 234 0.17 -8.28 -9.06
N ASN A 235 -0.80 -7.61 -9.69
CA ASN A 235 -1.91 -8.26 -10.37
C ASN A 235 -1.40 -9.06 -11.58
N LYS A 236 -1.70 -10.36 -11.61
CA LYS A 236 -1.28 -11.27 -12.70
C LYS A 236 -1.89 -10.91 -14.06
N ASN A 237 -3.06 -10.27 -14.06
CA ASN A 237 -3.80 -9.88 -15.27
C ASN A 237 -3.36 -8.51 -15.82
N VAL A 238 -2.27 -7.93 -15.30
CA VAL A 238 -1.77 -6.64 -15.77
C VAL A 238 -1.37 -6.68 -17.25
N LYS A 239 -1.80 -5.65 -18.00
CA LYS A 239 -1.33 -5.41 -19.36
C LYS A 239 0.00 -4.62 -19.34
N VAL A 240 1.10 -5.37 -19.39
CA VAL A 240 2.46 -4.79 -19.44
C VAL A 240 2.71 -3.95 -20.70
N GLY A 241 3.66 -3.02 -20.63
CA GLY A 241 4.11 -2.21 -21.75
C GLY A 241 4.61 -0.83 -21.36
N GLY A 242 5.59 -0.30 -22.10
CA GLY A 242 6.25 0.97 -21.75
C GLY A 242 6.98 0.84 -20.41
N ASN A 243 6.64 1.71 -19.45
CA ASN A 243 7.17 1.67 -18.09
C ASN A 243 6.33 0.80 -17.13
N ILE A 244 5.27 0.14 -17.61
CA ILE A 244 4.43 -0.77 -16.82
C ILE A 244 4.98 -2.19 -16.90
N LYS A 245 5.28 -2.78 -15.75
CA LYS A 245 5.89 -4.10 -15.61
C LYS A 245 5.26 -4.90 -14.46
N LYS A 246 5.49 -6.20 -14.45
CA LYS A 246 5.19 -7.04 -13.28
C LYS A 246 6.15 -6.72 -12.14
N PHE A 247 5.67 -6.84 -10.90
CA PHE A 247 6.47 -6.53 -9.72
C PHE A 247 7.79 -7.31 -9.66
N ASP A 248 7.85 -8.55 -10.14
CA ASP A 248 9.07 -9.38 -10.16
C ASP A 248 10.25 -8.74 -10.90
N SER A 249 9.97 -7.82 -11.84
CA SER A 249 11.02 -7.13 -12.60
C SER A 249 11.66 -5.94 -11.87
N ILE A 250 11.10 -5.52 -10.72
CA ILE A 250 11.53 -4.31 -10.02
C ILE A 250 12.99 -4.39 -9.57
N TYR A 251 13.43 -5.57 -9.12
CA TYR A 251 14.81 -5.80 -8.69
C TYR A 251 15.81 -5.49 -9.82
N GLU A 252 15.53 -5.99 -11.03
CA GLU A 252 16.44 -5.80 -12.16
C GLU A 252 16.56 -4.33 -12.58
N ASP A 253 15.49 -3.56 -12.42
CA ASP A 253 15.55 -2.13 -12.69
C ASP A 253 16.28 -1.34 -11.59
N ILE A 254 16.04 -1.66 -10.31
CA ILE A 254 16.78 -1.07 -9.18
C ILE A 254 18.28 -1.37 -9.31
N LYS A 255 18.63 -2.61 -9.64
CA LYS A 255 20.03 -3.06 -9.80
C LYS A 255 20.79 -2.25 -10.85
N LYS A 256 20.13 -1.81 -11.92
CA LYS A 256 20.76 -0.95 -12.94
C LYS A 256 21.12 0.42 -12.39
N LEU A 257 20.41 0.92 -11.39
CA LEU A 257 20.66 2.23 -10.76
C LEU A 257 21.92 2.25 -9.91
N VAL A 258 22.36 1.09 -9.38
CA VAL A 258 23.61 0.97 -8.61
C VAL A 258 24.83 1.26 -9.50
N LYS A 259 24.73 1.01 -10.81
CA LYS A 259 25.81 1.22 -11.78
C LYS A 259 25.85 2.65 -12.35
N MET A 260 24.96 3.54 -11.91
CA MET A 260 24.82 4.94 -12.35
C MET A 260 25.35 5.93 -11.31
#